data_AF-A0A834I7Z3-F1
#
_entry.id   AF-A0A834I7Z3-F1
#
_cell.length_a   1.000
_cell.length_b   1.000
_cell.length_c   1.000
_cell.angle_alpha   90.00
_cell.angle_beta   90.00
_cell.angle_gamma   90.00
#
_symmetry.space_group_name_H-M   'P 1'
#
loop_
_entity.id
_entity.type
_entity.pdbx_description
1 polymer ?
#
loop_
_entity_poly.entity_id
_entity_poly.type
_entity_poly.pdbx_seq_one_letter_code
_entity_poly.pdbx_strand_id
1 'polypeptide(L)'
;MNLMRFYFNLFLTEPVQFPLVRNQNENLTLQESITNYDWPIVQNLACLDLHLLAQWSNLRRQVFFTLSNPGGHPHNWNSLVENTLRLIKEYTDLLNKTIDVPEKKINTPIVQAPLIQSPDRFRNLRNMALYDQDYNFIEVSKPPLAKFSFSATVITKISEKFTNILEFVKLILGIKFLFGELPQANVRKCLANGHLIIWASQGIADIVSASLTEDKFGVVQKDLPAIITSLVSLKQSLEKLNKVPALTRKMVGYDDFNYQMKGAVTAAVKRSLFNICRTFEAYMQDIPLSKDIAQYLQVHIICKA
;
A
#
# COMPACT_ATOMS: atom_id res chain seq x y z
N MET A 1 3.62 9.26 -22.41
CA MET A 1 2.84 10.47 -22.36
C MET A 1 3.87 11.59 -22.27
N ASN A 2 3.83 12.62 -23.13
CA ASN A 2 4.75 13.76 -22.97
C ASN A 2 4.47 14.40 -21.61
N LEU A 3 5.44 14.39 -20.69
CA LEU A 3 5.32 14.88 -19.31
C LEU A 3 4.77 16.32 -19.26
N MET A 4 5.20 17.18 -20.18
CA MET A 4 4.69 18.54 -20.31
C MET A 4 3.19 18.61 -20.60
N ARG A 5 2.68 17.74 -21.49
CA ARG A 5 1.25 17.67 -21.80
C ARG A 5 0.44 17.09 -20.65
N PHE A 6 1.01 16.12 -19.93
CA PHE A 6 0.38 15.56 -18.73
C PHE A 6 0.17 16.60 -17.63
N TYR A 7 1.22 17.34 -17.28
CA TYR A 7 1.10 18.39 -16.27
C TYR A 7 0.15 19.50 -16.74
N PHE A 8 0.20 19.89 -18.01
CA PHE A 8 -0.74 20.84 -18.57
C PHE A 8 -2.19 20.39 -18.39
N ASN A 9 -2.52 19.14 -18.73
CA ASN A 9 -3.86 18.59 -18.56
C ASN A 9 -4.27 18.50 -17.08
N LEU A 10 -3.34 18.19 -16.18
CA LEU A 10 -3.58 18.20 -14.74
C LEU A 10 -3.95 19.61 -14.25
N PHE A 11 -3.22 20.64 -14.71
CA PHE A 11 -3.53 22.04 -14.39
C PHE A 11 -4.89 22.48 -14.94
N LEU A 12 -5.34 21.90 -16.05
CA LEU A 12 -6.65 22.15 -16.64
C LEU A 12 -7.77 21.29 -16.06
N THR A 13 -7.49 20.47 -15.04
CA THR A 13 -8.45 19.54 -14.41
C THR A 13 -9.09 18.54 -15.39
N GLU A 14 -8.41 18.24 -16.50
CA GLU A 14 -8.90 17.26 -17.47
C GLU A 14 -8.77 15.83 -16.93
N PRO A 15 -9.71 14.92 -17.30
CA PRO A 15 -9.60 13.51 -16.93
C PRO A 15 -8.36 12.89 -17.58
N VAL A 16 -7.38 12.52 -16.74
CA VAL A 16 -6.15 11.86 -17.18
C VAL A 16 -6.44 10.41 -17.51
N GLN A 17 -6.19 10.01 -18.76
CA GLN A 17 -6.27 8.61 -19.19
C GLN A 17 -4.88 8.13 -19.62
N PHE A 18 -4.39 7.06 -19.01
CA PHE A 18 -3.11 6.50 -19.36
C PHE A 18 -3.22 5.55 -20.55
N PRO A 19 -2.22 5.56 -21.46
CA PRO A 19 -2.17 4.60 -22.55
C PRO A 19 -1.95 3.18 -22.01
N LEU A 20 -2.71 2.21 -22.55
CA LEU A 20 -2.65 0.81 -22.14
C LEU A 20 -1.67 -0.03 -22.96
N VAL A 21 -1.34 0.44 -24.17
CA VAL A 21 -0.44 -0.23 -25.12
C VAL A 21 0.82 0.63 -25.26
N ARG A 22 1.98 -0.03 -25.26
CA ARG A 22 3.25 0.63 -25.56
C ARG A 22 3.26 1.08 -27.01
N ASN A 23 3.18 2.40 -27.21
CA ASN A 23 3.43 3.02 -28.51
C ASN A 23 4.93 3.27 -28.68
N GLN A 24 5.41 3.34 -29.93
CA GLN A 24 6.83 3.57 -30.26
C GLN A 24 7.41 4.86 -29.67
N ASN A 25 6.56 5.83 -29.32
CA ASN A 25 6.95 7.02 -28.58
C ASN A 25 6.94 6.66 -27.09
N GLU A 26 8.09 6.76 -26.43
CA GLU A 26 8.40 6.46 -25.01
C GLU A 26 7.34 6.94 -24.02
N ASN A 27 6.20 6.26 -24.02
CA ASN A 27 5.03 6.69 -23.29
C ASN A 27 4.81 5.77 -22.10
N LEU A 28 4.97 6.33 -20.90
CA LEU A 28 4.61 5.66 -19.65
C LEU A 28 3.20 5.08 -19.76
N THR A 29 3.12 3.75 -19.70
CA THR A 29 1.85 3.02 -19.76
C THR A 29 1.16 3.04 -18.41
N LEU A 30 -0.14 2.77 -18.37
CA LEU A 30 -0.89 2.65 -17.12
C LEU A 30 -0.22 1.63 -16.19
N GLN A 31 0.13 0.47 -16.73
CA GLN A 31 0.70 -0.64 -15.98
C GLN A 31 2.01 -0.22 -15.30
N GLU A 32 2.91 0.44 -16.02
CA GLU A 32 4.19 0.93 -15.47
C GLU A 32 4.01 2.08 -14.47
N SER A 33 2.98 2.91 -14.67
CA SER A 33 2.68 4.05 -13.81
C SER A 33 2.25 3.63 -12.40
N ILE A 34 1.65 2.44 -12.25
CA ILE A 34 1.22 1.89 -10.94
C ILE A 34 2.42 1.67 -10.00
N THR A 35 3.58 1.31 -10.55
CA THR A 35 4.83 1.07 -9.80
C THR A 35 5.86 2.18 -10.00
N ASN A 36 5.42 3.35 -10.46
CA ASN A 36 6.33 4.49 -10.62
C ASN A 36 6.45 5.26 -9.29
N TYR A 37 7.55 5.03 -8.58
CA TYR A 37 7.83 5.68 -7.29
C TYR A 37 8.45 7.07 -7.41
N ASP A 38 8.98 7.42 -8.59
CA ASP A 38 9.63 8.71 -8.81
C ASP A 38 8.61 9.86 -8.73
N TRP A 39 7.35 9.57 -9.10
CA TRP A 39 6.28 10.55 -9.14
C TRP A 39 5.01 10.02 -8.45
N PRO A 40 4.83 10.25 -7.13
CA PRO A 40 3.67 9.76 -6.39
C PRO A 40 2.32 10.22 -6.96
N ILE A 41 2.27 11.39 -7.60
CA ILE A 41 1.06 11.91 -8.26
C ILE A 41 0.68 11.03 -9.45
N VAL A 42 1.67 10.59 -10.25
CA VAL A 42 1.45 9.69 -11.39
C VAL A 42 0.93 8.35 -10.91
N GLN A 43 1.49 7.82 -9.82
CA GLN A 43 1.02 6.57 -9.20
C GLN A 43 -0.43 6.68 -8.73
N ASN A 44 -0.79 7.77 -8.04
CA ASN A 44 -2.17 7.99 -7.58
C ASN A 44 -3.15 8.09 -8.74
N LEU A 45 -2.81 8.86 -9.77
CA LEU A 45 -3.65 9.01 -10.95
C LEU A 45 -3.75 7.72 -11.76
N ALA A 46 -2.69 6.91 -11.83
CA ALA A 46 -2.72 5.62 -12.48
C ALA A 46 -3.64 4.63 -11.74
N CYS A 47 -3.56 4.55 -10.41
CA CYS A 47 -4.46 3.72 -9.62
C CYS A 47 -5.92 4.19 -9.76
N LEU A 48 -6.17 5.50 -9.75
CA LEU A 48 -7.49 6.08 -9.99
C LEU A 48 -8.01 5.71 -11.39
N ASP A 49 -7.20 5.89 -12.43
CA ASP A 49 -7.57 5.55 -13.81
C ASP A 49 -7.86 4.04 -13.93
N LEU A 50 -7.05 3.18 -13.29
CA LEU A 50 -7.32 1.74 -13.21
C LEU A 50 -8.68 1.43 -12.59
N HIS A 51 -9.04 2.11 -11.50
CA HIS A 51 -10.33 1.91 -10.86
C HIS A 51 -11.49 2.36 -11.76
N LEU A 52 -11.36 3.55 -12.37
CA LEU A 52 -12.39 4.11 -13.24
C LEU A 52 -12.57 3.31 -14.53
N LEU A 53 -11.48 2.91 -15.18
CA LEU A 53 -11.54 2.12 -16.41
C LEU A 53 -12.14 0.73 -16.14
N ALA A 54 -11.81 0.11 -14.99
CA ALA A 54 -12.32 -1.19 -14.60
C ALA A 54 -13.85 -1.17 -14.45
N GLN A 55 -14.42 -0.07 -13.98
CA GLN A 55 -15.87 0.07 -13.83
C GLN A 55 -16.54 0.50 -15.13
N TRP A 56 -16.06 1.57 -15.76
CA TRP A 56 -16.86 2.32 -16.73
C TRP A 56 -16.51 2.03 -18.20
N SER A 57 -15.34 1.45 -18.51
CA SER A 57 -14.86 1.38 -19.89
C SER A 57 -14.62 -0.05 -20.38
N ASN A 58 -15.65 -0.65 -20.99
CA ASN A 58 -15.55 -1.96 -21.63
C ASN A 58 -14.48 -1.97 -22.75
N LEU A 59 -14.44 -0.94 -23.60
CA LEU A 59 -13.46 -0.85 -24.69
C LEU A 59 -12.01 -0.88 -24.17
N ARG A 60 -11.72 -0.19 -23.06
CA ARG A 60 -10.39 -0.19 -22.45
C ARG A 60 -10.09 -1.52 -21.76
N ARG A 61 -11.06 -2.16 -21.12
CA ARG A 61 -10.88 -3.49 -20.51
C ARG A 61 -10.50 -4.55 -21.54
N GLN A 62 -11.12 -4.52 -22.72
CA GLN A 62 -10.81 -5.47 -23.80
C GLN A 62 -9.32 -5.50 -24.18
N VAL A 63 -8.62 -4.36 -24.05
CA VAL A 63 -7.17 -4.25 -24.33
C VAL A 63 -6.32 -5.13 -23.40
N PHE A 64 -6.79 -5.40 -22.18
CA PHE A 64 -6.11 -6.33 -21.29
C PHE A 64 -6.30 -7.78 -21.72
N PHE A 65 -7.44 -8.12 -22.30
CA PHE A 65 -7.74 -9.48 -22.76
C PHE A 65 -7.15 -9.81 -24.13
N THR A 66 -6.56 -8.84 -24.84
CA THR A 66 -5.94 -9.08 -26.16
C THR A 66 -4.61 -9.83 -26.06
N LEU A 67 -4.39 -10.74 -27.00
CA LEU A 67 -3.13 -11.44 -27.20
C LEU A 67 -2.21 -10.68 -28.16
N SER A 68 -0.90 -10.83 -28.00
CA SER A 68 0.07 -10.32 -28.96
C SER A 68 0.12 -11.16 -30.23
N ASN A 69 0.30 -10.51 -31.38
CA ASN A 69 0.56 -11.19 -32.65
C ASN A 69 2.05 -11.00 -32.98
N PRO A 70 2.85 -12.04 -33.31
CA PRO A 70 2.48 -13.45 -33.55
C PRO A 70 2.62 -14.39 -32.32
N GLY A 71 2.82 -13.87 -31.10
CA GLY A 71 3.21 -14.68 -29.92
C GLY A 71 2.07 -15.28 -29.08
N GLY A 72 0.82 -14.87 -29.28
CA GLY A 72 -0.33 -15.36 -28.49
C GLY A 72 -0.26 -15.05 -27.00
N HIS A 73 0.59 -14.11 -26.56
CA HIS A 73 0.82 -13.82 -25.14
C HIS A 73 0.09 -12.54 -24.70
N PRO A 74 -0.63 -12.57 -23.56
CA PRO A 74 -1.35 -11.41 -23.04
C PRO A 74 -0.43 -10.46 -22.25
N HIS A 75 0.49 -9.78 -22.95
CA HIS A 75 1.48 -8.91 -22.29
C HIS A 75 0.85 -7.78 -21.48
N ASN A 76 -0.26 -7.20 -21.95
CA ASN A 76 -0.93 -6.08 -21.29
C ASN A 76 -1.53 -6.50 -19.93
N TRP A 77 -2.16 -7.67 -19.89
CA TRP A 77 -2.69 -8.26 -18.65
C TRP A 77 -1.57 -8.68 -17.71
N ASN A 78 -0.57 -9.42 -18.20
CA ASN A 78 0.54 -9.88 -17.36
C ASN A 78 1.24 -8.70 -16.70
N SER A 79 1.51 -7.63 -17.45
CA SER A 79 2.11 -6.41 -16.89
C SER A 79 1.21 -5.73 -15.87
N LEU A 80 -0.11 -5.70 -16.08
CA LEU A 80 -1.05 -5.12 -15.14
C LEU A 80 -1.10 -5.92 -13.83
N VAL A 81 -1.28 -7.24 -13.93
CA VAL A 81 -1.35 -8.13 -12.77
C VAL A 81 -0.05 -8.10 -11.98
N GLU A 82 1.09 -8.17 -12.67
CA GLU A 82 2.39 -8.14 -12.00
C GLU A 82 2.56 -6.85 -11.18
N ASN A 83 2.27 -5.70 -11.77
CA ASN A 83 2.48 -4.40 -11.12
C ASN A 83 1.45 -4.15 -10.01
N THR A 84 0.19 -4.54 -10.21
CA THR A 84 -0.86 -4.41 -9.17
C THR A 84 -0.61 -5.36 -8.00
N LEU A 85 -0.26 -6.62 -8.25
CA LEU A 85 0.08 -7.58 -7.19
C LEU A 85 1.36 -7.18 -6.47
N ARG A 86 2.36 -6.62 -7.16
CA ARG A 86 3.57 -6.07 -6.54
C ARG A 86 3.20 -4.96 -5.55
N LEU A 87 2.39 -3.99 -5.98
CA LEU A 87 1.93 -2.89 -5.11
C LEU A 87 1.14 -3.41 -3.88
N ILE A 88 0.26 -4.39 -4.07
CA ILE A 88 -0.48 -5.01 -2.95
C ILE A 88 0.46 -5.76 -2.00
N LYS A 89 1.44 -6.50 -2.51
CA LYS A 89 2.42 -7.24 -1.71
C LYS A 89 3.32 -6.31 -0.91
N GLU A 90 3.88 -5.27 -1.56
CA GLU A 90 4.72 -4.28 -0.89
C GLU A 90 3.97 -3.59 0.25
N TYR A 91 2.71 -3.22 0.01
CA TYR A 91 1.87 -2.66 1.07
C TYR A 91 1.59 -3.66 2.19
N THR A 92 1.34 -4.92 1.85
CA THR A 92 1.14 -6.00 2.85
C THR A 92 2.40 -6.20 3.70
N ASP A 93 3.59 -6.17 3.08
CA ASP A 93 4.87 -6.27 3.77
C ASP A 93 5.16 -5.05 4.65
N LEU A 94 4.81 -3.85 4.18
CA LEU A 94 4.88 -2.63 4.99
C LEU A 94 3.95 -2.72 6.19
N LEU A 95 2.71 -3.19 6.02
CA LEU A 95 1.80 -3.44 7.13
C LEU A 95 2.37 -4.44 8.13
N ASN A 96 2.89 -5.58 7.66
CA ASN A 96 3.49 -6.59 8.53
C ASN A 96 4.69 -6.03 9.31
N LYS A 97 5.59 -5.27 8.64
CA LYS A 97 6.70 -4.58 9.31
C LYS A 97 6.24 -3.61 10.40
N THR A 98 5.13 -2.89 10.17
CA THR A 98 4.58 -1.99 11.20
C THR A 98 3.95 -2.72 12.37
N ILE A 99 3.45 -3.94 12.16
CA ILE A 99 2.87 -4.80 13.21
C ILE A 99 3.96 -5.50 14.03
N ASP A 100 5.05 -5.92 13.38
CA ASP A 100 6.14 -6.69 13.98
C ASP A 100 7.16 -5.82 14.73
N VAL A 101 7.00 -4.50 14.80
CA VAL A 101 7.82 -3.68 15.71
C VAL A 101 7.51 -4.16 17.12
N PRO A 102 8.43 -4.87 17.80
CA PRO A 102 8.14 -5.35 19.13
C PRO A 102 7.92 -4.10 19.99
N GLU A 103 6.74 -4.01 20.60
CA GLU A 103 6.64 -3.36 21.89
C GLU A 103 7.65 -4.10 22.78
N LYS A 104 8.91 -3.62 22.82
CA LYS A 104 9.76 -3.91 23.96
C LYS A 104 8.92 -3.43 25.13
N LYS A 105 8.34 -4.38 25.86
CA LYS A 105 7.76 -4.14 27.17
C LYS A 105 8.88 -3.56 28.01
N ILE A 106 9.05 -2.25 27.96
CA ILE A 106 9.79 -1.54 28.98
C ILE A 106 8.86 -1.70 30.17
N ASN A 107 9.18 -2.65 31.04
CA ASN A 107 8.66 -2.68 32.39
C ASN A 107 9.21 -1.42 33.07
N THR A 108 8.65 -0.25 32.74
CA THR A 108 8.84 0.94 33.56
C THR A 108 8.21 0.61 34.91
N PRO A 109 8.97 0.67 36.03
CA PRO A 109 8.35 0.61 37.33
C PRO A 109 7.26 1.68 37.38
N ILE A 110 6.06 1.28 37.80
CA ILE A 110 4.91 2.15 37.95
C ILE A 110 5.29 3.20 39.00
N VAL A 111 5.82 4.34 38.59
CA VAL A 111 5.78 5.55 39.41
C VAL A 111 4.41 6.14 39.12
N GLN A 112 3.46 5.88 40.01
CA GLN A 112 2.18 6.59 40.02
C GLN A 112 2.48 8.08 40.17
N ALA A 113 2.40 8.83 39.07
CA ALA A 113 2.28 10.27 39.16
C ALA A 113 0.96 10.59 39.87
N PRO A 114 0.95 11.47 40.89
CA PRO A 114 -0.28 11.82 41.58
C PRO A 114 -1.29 12.39 40.59
N LEU A 115 -2.53 11.92 40.67
CA LEU A 115 -3.68 12.41 39.92
C LEU A 115 -3.99 13.86 40.32
N ILE A 116 -3.28 14.82 39.71
CA ILE A 116 -3.70 16.22 39.75
C ILE A 116 -4.72 16.38 38.62
N GLN A 117 -6.01 16.31 38.98
CA GLN A 117 -7.10 16.77 38.11
C GLN A 117 -6.89 18.26 37.86
N SER A 118 -6.35 18.62 36.70
CA SER A 118 -6.33 20.01 36.27
C SER A 118 -7.77 20.45 35.94
N PRO A 119 -8.22 21.64 36.39
CA PRO A 119 -9.55 22.11 36.09
C PRO A 119 -9.72 22.33 34.58
N ASP A 120 -10.91 22.05 34.06
CA ASP A 120 -11.31 22.04 32.64
C ASP A 120 -10.99 23.31 31.83
N ARG A 121 -10.52 24.39 32.47
CA ARG A 121 -10.20 25.69 31.85
C ARG A 121 -8.99 25.71 30.93
N PHE A 122 -8.14 24.69 30.95
CA PHE A 122 -6.91 24.66 30.14
C PHE A 122 -6.96 23.66 28.96
N ARG A 123 -8.10 23.00 28.71
CA ARG A 123 -8.25 22.03 27.61
C ARG A 123 -8.20 22.64 26.20
N ASN A 124 -8.38 23.97 26.07
CA ASN A 124 -8.38 24.68 24.78
C ASN A 124 -7.05 25.32 24.40
N LEU A 125 -5.97 25.08 25.16
CA LEU A 125 -4.65 25.55 24.75
C LEU A 125 -4.13 24.64 23.65
N ARG A 126 -4.21 25.11 22.39
CA ARG A 126 -3.48 24.51 21.26
C ARG A 126 -2.01 24.42 21.63
N ASN A 127 -1.39 23.26 21.38
CA ASN A 127 0.07 23.17 21.36
C ASN A 127 0.60 24.13 20.29
N MET A 128 1.31 25.18 20.72
CA MET A 128 2.05 26.13 19.88
C MET A 128 3.46 25.61 19.56
N ALA A 129 3.65 24.29 19.51
CA ALA A 129 4.87 23.73 18.95
C ALA A 129 4.87 24.06 17.46
N LEU A 130 5.84 24.88 17.06
CA LEU A 130 6.04 25.41 15.72
C LEU A 130 5.86 24.31 14.67
N TYR A 131 4.91 24.51 13.76
CA TYR A 131 4.90 23.79 12.49
C TYR A 131 6.13 24.24 11.71
N ASP A 132 7.16 23.41 11.68
CA ASP A 132 8.16 23.52 10.64
C ASP A 132 7.49 23.03 9.36
N GLN A 133 7.16 23.98 8.47
CA GLN A 133 6.77 23.70 7.10
C GLN A 133 8.01 23.32 6.28
N ASP A 134 8.75 22.32 6.73
CA ASP A 134 9.80 21.71 5.92
C ASP A 134 9.21 20.43 5.33
N TYR A 135 8.58 20.59 4.16
CA TYR A 135 8.31 19.50 3.24
C TYR A 135 9.66 18.91 2.78
N ASN A 136 10.28 18.10 3.63
CA ASN A 136 11.41 17.27 3.25
C ASN A 136 10.86 16.11 2.40
N PHE A 137 11.00 16.25 1.08
CA PHE A 137 10.85 15.15 0.13
C PHE A 137 11.82 14.03 0.55
N ILE A 138 11.29 12.81 0.72
CA ILE A 138 12.12 11.61 0.80
C ILE A 138 12.37 11.16 -0.63
N GLU A 139 13.57 11.44 -1.11
CA GLU A 139 14.12 11.02 -2.39
C GLU A 139 14.34 9.50 -2.36
N VAL A 140 13.67 8.75 -3.24
CA VAL A 140 13.74 7.27 -3.30
C VAL A 140 14.88 6.76 -4.19
N SER A 141 15.58 7.65 -4.90
CA SER A 141 16.64 7.30 -5.85
C SER A 141 18.04 7.67 -5.34
N LYS A 142 18.91 6.67 -5.17
CA LYS A 142 20.34 6.89 -4.87
C LYS A 142 21.11 7.29 -6.14
N PRO A 143 21.85 8.41 -6.18
CA PRO A 143 22.89 8.61 -7.19
C PRO A 143 24.15 7.78 -6.85
N PRO A 144 24.94 7.34 -7.85
CA PRO A 144 26.17 6.59 -7.59
C PRO A 144 27.26 7.55 -7.09
N LEU A 145 27.62 7.44 -5.81
CA LEU A 145 28.73 8.20 -5.24
C LEU A 145 30.08 7.51 -5.50
N ALA A 146 31.04 8.31 -5.97
CA ALA A 146 32.38 7.93 -6.37
C ALA A 146 33.15 7.14 -5.29
N LYS A 147 33.90 6.13 -5.74
CA LYS A 147 34.79 5.32 -4.91
C LYS A 147 36.05 6.11 -4.57
N PHE A 148 36.11 6.67 -3.36
CA PHE A 148 37.40 7.04 -2.75
C PHE A 148 37.87 5.89 -1.87
N SER A 149 38.96 5.25 -2.30
CA SER A 149 39.64 4.16 -1.61
C SER A 149 40.67 4.73 -0.65
N PHE A 150 40.44 4.59 0.67
CA PHE A 150 41.50 4.64 1.68
C PHE A 150 41.27 3.54 2.73
N SER A 151 42.36 2.82 3.02
CA SER A 151 42.55 1.65 3.91
C SER A 151 41.38 1.26 4.84
N ALA A 152 40.65 0.21 4.45
CA ALA A 152 39.41 -0.26 5.04
C ALA A 152 39.55 -1.02 6.38
N THR A 153 40.76 -1.26 6.90
CA THR A 153 40.94 -2.20 8.03
C THR A 153 40.98 -1.52 9.41
N VAL A 154 41.35 -0.24 9.47
CA VAL A 154 41.46 0.50 10.75
C VAL A 154 40.20 1.32 11.04
N ILE A 155 39.58 1.88 9.99
CA ILE A 155 38.36 2.69 10.11
C ILE A 155 37.15 1.82 10.46
N THR A 156 37.07 0.58 9.97
CA THR A 156 35.95 -0.33 10.25
C THR A 156 35.85 -0.71 11.73
N LYS A 157 36.98 -1.05 12.39
CA LYS A 157 37.00 -1.38 13.83
C LYS A 157 36.73 -0.19 14.74
N ILE A 158 37.13 1.02 14.34
CA ILE A 158 36.86 2.24 15.10
C ILE A 158 35.41 2.66 14.90
N SER A 159 34.90 2.59 13.65
CA SER A 159 33.52 2.89 13.31
C SER A 159 32.54 1.99 14.04
N GLU A 160 32.78 0.68 14.11
CA GLU A 160 31.90 -0.26 14.83
C GLU A 160 31.80 0.04 16.33
N LYS A 161 32.90 0.47 16.96
CA LYS A 161 32.88 0.87 18.37
C LYS A 161 32.21 2.23 18.57
N PHE A 162 32.44 3.18 17.67
CA PHE A 162 31.78 4.48 17.70
C PHE A 162 30.28 4.37 17.48
N THR A 163 29.80 3.52 16.56
CA THR A 163 28.36 3.30 16.37
C THR A 163 27.72 2.72 17.63
N ASN A 164 28.38 1.78 18.31
CA ASN A 164 27.86 1.20 19.55
C ASN A 164 27.81 2.21 20.71
N ILE A 165 28.83 3.07 20.83
CA ILE A 165 28.84 4.15 21.83
C ILE A 165 27.80 5.21 21.49
N LEU A 166 27.65 5.57 20.21
CA LEU A 166 26.69 6.55 19.75
C LEU A 166 25.24 6.04 19.91
N GLU A 167 25.00 4.75 19.71
CA GLU A 167 23.73 4.12 20.05
C GLU A 167 23.46 4.15 21.56
N PHE A 168 24.47 3.90 22.39
CA PHE A 168 24.37 3.99 23.85
C PHE A 168 24.09 5.43 24.33
N VAL A 169 24.77 6.42 23.75
CA VAL A 169 24.58 7.84 24.06
C VAL A 169 23.21 8.33 23.59
N LYS A 170 22.76 7.92 22.39
CA LYS A 170 21.40 8.20 21.89
C LYS A 170 20.31 7.55 22.74
N LEU A 171 20.60 6.42 23.38
CA LEU A 171 19.72 5.73 24.33
C LEU A 171 19.66 6.48 25.67
N ILE A 172 20.81 6.93 26.19
CA ILE A 172 20.93 7.62 27.48
C ILE A 172 20.35 9.04 27.43
N LEU A 173 20.55 9.78 26.33
CA LEU A 173 20.05 11.16 26.19
C LEU A 173 18.56 11.26 25.79
N GLY A 174 17.85 10.14 25.63
CA GLY A 174 16.44 10.16 25.23
C GLY A 174 16.17 10.72 23.83
N ILE A 175 17.21 10.96 23.02
CA ILE A 175 17.07 11.44 21.63
C ILE A 175 16.32 10.40 20.78
N LYS A 176 16.47 9.10 21.05
CA LYS A 176 15.65 8.07 20.40
C LYS A 176 14.20 8.04 20.88
N PHE A 177 13.88 8.67 22.01
CA PHE A 177 12.50 8.82 22.50
C PHE A 177 11.86 10.10 21.97
N LEU A 178 12.62 11.19 21.86
CA LEU A 178 12.16 12.49 21.32
C LEU A 178 12.19 12.55 19.77
N PHE A 179 13.15 11.89 19.13
CA PHE A 179 13.36 11.86 17.67
C PHE A 179 13.31 10.44 17.07
N GLY A 180 13.00 9.42 17.87
CA GLY A 180 12.67 8.12 17.30
C GLY A 180 11.31 8.21 16.62
N GLU A 181 11.21 7.67 15.41
CA GLU A 181 9.91 7.55 14.77
C GLU A 181 8.99 6.73 15.68
N LEU A 182 7.92 7.35 16.19
CA LEU A 182 6.92 6.62 16.94
C LEU A 182 6.34 5.54 16.01
N PRO A 183 6.10 4.31 16.50
CA PRO A 183 5.46 3.27 15.70
C PRO A 183 4.09 3.74 15.15
N GLN A 184 3.42 4.65 15.87
CA GLN A 184 2.20 5.34 15.43
C GLN A 184 2.39 6.18 14.16
N ALA A 185 3.55 6.83 13.98
CA ALA A 185 3.84 7.62 12.77
C ALA A 185 4.01 6.72 11.54
N ASN A 186 4.61 5.54 11.70
CA ASN A 186 4.82 4.60 10.61
C ASN A 186 3.51 3.94 10.15
N VAL A 187 2.62 3.61 11.10
CA VAL A 187 1.26 3.17 10.79
C VAL A 187 0.46 4.27 10.08
N ARG A 188 0.59 5.54 10.52
CA ARG A 188 -0.06 6.68 9.87
C ARG A 188 0.43 6.91 8.44
N LYS A 189 1.75 6.83 8.21
CA LYS A 189 2.35 6.92 6.87
C LYS A 189 1.88 5.77 5.96
N CYS A 190 1.83 4.55 6.49
CA CYS A 190 1.34 3.39 5.76
C CYS A 190 -0.14 3.57 5.37
N LEU A 191 -1.00 3.93 6.33
CA LEU A 191 -2.43 4.13 6.08
C LEU A 191 -2.70 5.33 5.16
N ALA A 192 -1.88 6.39 5.18
CA ALA A 192 -2.03 7.51 4.24
C ALA A 192 -2.01 7.06 2.77
N ASN A 193 -1.24 6.01 2.44
CA ASN A 193 -1.18 5.41 1.11
C ASN A 193 -2.33 4.42 0.83
N GLY A 194 -3.29 4.27 1.75
CA GLY A 194 -4.39 3.31 1.65
C GLY A 194 -5.28 3.50 0.42
N HIS A 195 -5.45 4.73 -0.06
CA HIS A 195 -6.23 5.02 -1.28
C HIS A 195 -5.70 4.31 -2.52
N LEU A 196 -4.37 4.21 -2.69
CA LEU A 196 -3.73 3.47 -3.78
C LEU A 196 -4.18 2.02 -3.80
N ILE A 197 -4.23 1.41 -2.62
CA ILE A 197 -4.60 0.01 -2.42
C ILE A 197 -6.10 -0.19 -2.61
N ILE A 198 -6.93 0.75 -2.17
CA ILE A 198 -8.38 0.73 -2.42
C ILE A 198 -8.62 0.69 -3.94
N TRP A 199 -8.05 1.64 -4.68
CA TRP A 199 -8.24 1.71 -6.13
C TRP A 199 -7.65 0.51 -6.87
N ALA A 200 -6.44 0.06 -6.52
CA ALA A 200 -5.80 -1.09 -7.15
C ALA A 200 -6.56 -2.39 -6.88
N SER A 201 -6.96 -2.64 -5.62
CA SER A 201 -7.69 -3.86 -5.23
C SER A 201 -9.10 -3.92 -5.80
N GLN A 202 -9.79 -2.79 -5.92
CA GLN A 202 -11.11 -2.72 -6.55
C GLN A 202 -10.98 -2.81 -8.07
N GLY A 203 -10.04 -2.09 -8.67
CA GLY A 203 -9.81 -2.11 -10.11
C GLY A 203 -9.48 -3.51 -10.63
N ILE A 204 -8.56 -4.23 -9.97
CA ILE A 204 -8.24 -5.61 -10.37
C ILE A 204 -9.44 -6.55 -10.19
N ALA A 205 -10.20 -6.43 -9.09
CA ALA A 205 -11.36 -7.28 -8.84
C ALA A 205 -12.50 -7.03 -9.82
N ASP A 206 -12.73 -5.78 -10.21
CA ASP A 206 -13.75 -5.42 -11.20
C ASP A 206 -13.36 -5.89 -12.60
N ILE A 207 -12.07 -5.82 -12.99
CA ILE A 207 -11.58 -6.40 -14.27
C ILE A 207 -11.73 -7.93 -14.25
N VAL A 208 -11.35 -8.58 -13.15
CA VAL A 208 -11.50 -10.03 -12.98
C VAL A 208 -12.97 -10.45 -13.02
N SER A 209 -13.87 -9.66 -12.45
CA SER A 209 -15.30 -9.97 -12.50
C SER A 209 -15.86 -9.77 -13.93
N ALA A 210 -15.42 -8.72 -14.64
CA ALA A 210 -15.80 -8.50 -16.03
C ALA A 210 -15.25 -9.57 -16.98
N SER A 211 -14.10 -10.18 -16.65
CA SER A 211 -13.45 -11.17 -17.51
C SER A 211 -14.32 -12.39 -17.77
N LEU A 212 -15.21 -12.77 -16.86
CA LEU A 212 -16.12 -13.91 -17.09
C LEU A 212 -16.99 -13.74 -18.35
N THR A 213 -17.33 -12.49 -18.70
CA THR A 213 -18.16 -12.16 -19.88
C THR A 213 -17.37 -11.59 -21.05
N GLU A 214 -16.25 -10.91 -20.78
CA GLU A 214 -15.49 -10.14 -21.78
C GLU A 214 -14.22 -10.85 -22.27
N ASP A 215 -13.65 -11.78 -21.49
CA ASP A 215 -12.39 -12.47 -21.81
C ASP A 215 -12.63 -13.73 -22.67
N LYS A 216 -12.41 -13.58 -23.98
CA LYS A 216 -12.57 -14.66 -24.96
C LYS A 216 -11.46 -15.73 -24.89
N PHE A 217 -10.31 -15.38 -24.33
CA PHE A 217 -9.11 -16.22 -24.36
C PHE A 217 -8.82 -16.88 -23.01
N GLY A 218 -9.56 -16.52 -21.95
CA GLY A 218 -9.37 -17.08 -20.60
C GLY A 218 -8.04 -16.67 -19.96
N VAL A 219 -7.47 -15.55 -20.41
CA VAL A 219 -6.19 -15.00 -19.93
C VAL A 219 -6.20 -14.79 -18.42
N VAL A 220 -7.30 -14.26 -17.88
CA VAL A 220 -7.42 -13.91 -16.46
C VAL A 220 -7.46 -15.14 -15.55
N GLN A 221 -7.97 -16.27 -16.05
CA GLN A 221 -8.22 -17.47 -15.23
C GLN A 221 -6.93 -18.05 -14.64
N LYS A 222 -5.80 -17.95 -15.35
CA LYS A 222 -4.50 -18.43 -14.90
C LYS A 222 -4.03 -17.73 -13.63
N ASP A 223 -4.24 -16.42 -13.54
CA ASP A 223 -3.72 -15.59 -12.43
C ASP A 223 -4.73 -15.40 -11.31
N LEU A 224 -5.97 -15.87 -11.48
CA LEU A 224 -7.04 -15.79 -10.50
C LEU A 224 -6.64 -16.34 -9.11
N PRO A 225 -5.97 -17.51 -8.97
CA PRO A 225 -5.53 -18.00 -7.67
C PRO A 225 -4.51 -17.08 -6.99
N ALA A 226 -3.60 -16.49 -7.77
CA ALA A 226 -2.57 -15.58 -7.26
C ALA A 226 -3.19 -14.26 -6.77
N ILE A 227 -4.19 -13.73 -7.50
CA ILE A 227 -4.92 -12.52 -7.12
C ILE A 227 -5.69 -12.74 -5.82
N ILE A 228 -6.46 -13.83 -5.72
CA ILE A 228 -7.23 -14.16 -4.52
C ILE A 228 -6.30 -14.34 -3.31
N THR A 229 -5.19 -15.07 -3.47
CA THR A 229 -4.20 -15.28 -2.40
C THR A 229 -3.61 -13.97 -1.91
N SER A 230 -3.26 -13.05 -2.81
CA SER A 230 -2.70 -11.75 -2.44
C SER A 230 -3.72 -10.87 -1.70
N LEU A 231 -4.98 -10.86 -2.14
CA LEU A 231 -6.05 -10.09 -1.48
C LEU A 231 -6.41 -10.67 -0.10
N VAL A 232 -6.41 -12.00 0.05
CA VAL A 232 -6.62 -12.65 1.35
C VAL A 232 -5.47 -12.37 2.31
N SER A 233 -4.22 -12.45 1.85
CA SER A 233 -3.04 -12.11 2.65
C SER A 233 -3.11 -10.67 3.15
N LEU A 234 -3.45 -9.72 2.27
CA LEU A 234 -3.66 -8.32 2.65
C LEU A 234 -4.76 -8.17 3.72
N LYS A 235 -5.90 -8.85 3.54
CA LYS A 235 -7.00 -8.82 4.52
C LYS A 235 -6.57 -9.36 5.88
N GLN A 236 -5.82 -10.47 5.92
CA GLN A 236 -5.30 -11.05 7.17
C GLN A 236 -4.33 -10.08 7.88
N SER A 237 -3.44 -9.42 7.14
CA SER A 237 -2.54 -8.41 7.71
C SER A 237 -3.30 -7.20 8.27
N LEU A 238 -4.37 -6.75 7.61
CA LEU A 238 -5.25 -5.69 8.12
C LEU A 238 -6.03 -6.12 9.36
N GLU A 239 -6.43 -7.39 9.47
CA GLU A 239 -7.07 -7.94 10.67
C GLU A 239 -6.10 -8.03 11.86
N LYS A 240 -4.83 -8.40 11.62
CA LYS A 240 -3.78 -8.36 12.65
C LYS A 240 -3.58 -6.94 13.21
N LEU A 241 -3.71 -5.92 12.36
CA LEU A 241 -3.66 -4.52 12.76
C LEU A 241 -4.79 -4.13 13.74
N ASN A 242 -5.90 -4.89 13.84
CA ASN A 242 -6.93 -4.67 14.89
C ASN A 242 -6.45 -5.02 16.30
N LYS A 243 -5.42 -5.86 16.42
CA LYS A 243 -4.90 -6.31 17.72
C LYS A 243 -3.86 -5.35 18.32
N VAL A 244 -3.38 -4.37 17.55
CA VAL A 244 -2.37 -3.39 17.99
C VAL A 244 -3.05 -2.32 18.87
N PRO A 245 -2.70 -2.22 20.17
CA PRO A 245 -3.34 -1.30 21.12
C PRO A 245 -3.20 0.19 20.74
N ALA A 246 -2.22 0.51 19.90
CA ALA A 246 -1.97 1.86 19.39
C ALA A 246 -3.07 2.38 18.45
N LEU A 247 -3.91 1.50 17.89
CA LEU A 247 -5.03 1.87 16.99
C LEU A 247 -6.42 1.61 17.60
N THR A 248 -6.49 0.97 18.78
CA THR A 248 -7.76 0.66 19.46
C THR A 248 -8.12 1.66 20.54
N ARG A 249 -7.15 2.47 21.01
CA ARG A 249 -7.46 3.63 21.85
C ARG A 249 -8.16 4.67 20.99
N LYS A 250 -9.47 4.80 21.15
CA LYS A 250 -10.26 5.95 20.70
C LYS A 250 -9.71 7.22 21.36
N MET A 251 -8.61 7.80 20.85
CA MET A 251 -8.24 9.17 21.20
C MET A 251 -9.01 10.09 20.26
N VAL A 252 -10.06 10.69 20.82
CA VAL A 252 -10.97 11.62 20.15
C VAL A 252 -10.14 12.81 19.63
N GLY A 253 -9.98 12.92 18.32
CA GLY A 253 -9.51 14.15 17.66
C GLY A 253 -8.46 14.01 16.56
N TYR A 254 -7.62 12.96 16.54
CA TYR A 254 -6.54 12.81 15.53
C TYR A 254 -6.44 11.39 14.92
N ASP A 255 -6.95 10.36 15.61
CA ASP A 255 -6.95 8.97 15.14
C ASP A 255 -8.10 8.64 14.18
N ASP A 256 -8.99 9.60 13.92
CA ASP A 256 -10.17 9.42 13.07
C ASP A 256 -9.79 9.09 11.62
N PHE A 257 -8.82 9.80 11.04
CA PHE A 257 -8.36 9.52 9.68
C PHE A 257 -7.74 8.13 9.53
N ASN A 258 -6.88 7.72 10.47
CA ASN A 258 -6.23 6.40 10.40
C ASN A 258 -7.26 5.27 10.57
N TYR A 259 -8.19 5.45 11.52
CA TYR A 259 -9.27 4.50 11.74
C TYR A 259 -10.21 4.39 10.54
N GLN A 260 -10.64 5.53 9.99
CA GLN A 260 -11.48 5.59 8.79
C GLN A 260 -10.77 4.99 7.58
N MET A 261 -9.50 5.34 7.36
CA MET A 261 -8.71 4.84 6.23
C MET A 261 -8.50 3.33 6.31
N LYS A 262 -8.13 2.81 7.48
CA LYS A 262 -8.04 1.37 7.72
C LYS A 262 -9.38 0.68 7.46
N GLY A 263 -10.47 1.24 7.96
CA GLY A 263 -11.83 0.75 7.73
C GLY A 263 -12.17 0.72 6.24
N ALA A 264 -11.84 1.80 5.52
CA ALA A 264 -12.04 1.92 4.08
C ALA A 264 -11.24 0.88 3.29
N VAL A 265 -9.94 0.70 3.59
CA VAL A 265 -9.11 -0.31 2.93
C VAL A 265 -9.64 -1.72 3.21
N THR A 266 -10.02 -2.00 4.45
CA THR A 266 -10.57 -3.32 4.82
C THR A 266 -11.91 -3.60 4.13
N ALA A 267 -12.79 -2.60 4.07
CA ALA A 267 -14.06 -2.68 3.37
C ALA A 267 -13.86 -2.85 1.86
N ALA A 268 -12.90 -2.14 1.26
CA ALA A 268 -12.55 -2.26 -0.15
C ALA A 268 -12.06 -3.66 -0.50
N VAL A 269 -11.10 -4.21 0.26
CA VAL A 269 -10.59 -5.57 0.04
C VAL A 269 -11.68 -6.62 0.25
N LYS A 270 -12.53 -6.46 1.27
CA LYS A 270 -13.69 -7.34 1.49
C LYS A 270 -14.66 -7.30 0.31
N ARG A 271 -14.96 -6.10 -0.21
CA ARG A 271 -15.80 -5.92 -1.41
C ARG A 271 -15.17 -6.60 -2.62
N SER A 272 -13.88 -6.39 -2.87
CA SER A 272 -13.15 -7.00 -3.98
C SER A 272 -13.21 -8.53 -3.94
N LEU A 273 -12.93 -9.13 -2.78
CA LEU A 273 -13.02 -10.57 -2.59
C LEU A 273 -14.46 -11.08 -2.78
N PHE A 274 -15.45 -10.38 -2.22
CA PHE A 274 -16.85 -10.74 -2.39
C PHE A 274 -17.31 -10.67 -3.85
N ASN A 275 -16.87 -9.65 -4.61
CA ASN A 275 -17.23 -9.50 -6.02
C ASN A 275 -16.67 -10.67 -6.86
N ILE A 276 -15.41 -11.04 -6.62
CA ILE A 276 -14.78 -12.19 -7.27
C ILE A 276 -15.52 -13.48 -6.89
N CYS A 277 -15.75 -13.75 -5.60
CA CYS A 277 -16.43 -14.96 -5.16
C CYS A 277 -17.86 -15.08 -5.70
N ARG A 278 -18.60 -13.96 -5.77
CA ARG A 278 -19.96 -13.93 -6.34
C ARG A 278 -19.95 -14.20 -7.84
N THR A 279 -18.99 -13.65 -8.57
CA THR A 279 -18.92 -13.80 -10.02
C THR A 279 -18.48 -15.22 -10.41
N PHE A 280 -17.53 -15.80 -9.67
CA PHE A 280 -17.00 -17.14 -9.95
C PHE A 280 -17.65 -18.25 -9.12
N GLU A 281 -18.80 -18.01 -8.49
CA GLU A 281 -19.48 -18.94 -7.57
C GLU A 281 -19.59 -20.36 -8.13
N ALA A 282 -20.02 -20.50 -9.37
CA ALA A 282 -20.19 -21.80 -10.05
C ALA A 282 -18.86 -22.54 -10.29
N TYR A 283 -17.74 -21.84 -10.31
CA TYR A 283 -16.41 -22.36 -10.65
C TYR A 283 -15.47 -22.40 -9.44
N MET A 284 -15.92 -22.01 -8.25
CA MET A 284 -15.08 -21.92 -7.05
C MET A 284 -14.40 -23.24 -6.65
N GLN A 285 -14.97 -24.39 -7.03
CA GLN A 285 -14.41 -25.72 -6.75
C GLN A 285 -13.26 -26.09 -7.68
N ASP A 286 -13.21 -25.48 -8.88
CA ASP A 286 -12.21 -25.77 -9.91
C ASP A 286 -10.98 -24.86 -9.81
N ILE A 287 -11.08 -23.76 -9.05
CA ILE A 287 -9.96 -22.84 -8.84
C ILE A 287 -8.96 -23.51 -7.88
N PRO A 288 -7.67 -23.65 -8.26
CA PRO A 288 -6.64 -24.26 -7.42
C PRO A 288 -6.25 -23.32 -6.27
N LEU A 289 -7.09 -23.27 -5.23
CA LEU A 289 -6.88 -22.50 -4.01
C LEU A 289 -6.20 -23.39 -2.95
N SER A 290 -5.29 -22.80 -2.17
CA SER A 290 -4.79 -23.48 -0.97
C SER A 290 -5.94 -23.75 0.00
N LYS A 291 -5.92 -24.91 0.66
CA LYS A 291 -6.99 -25.36 1.58
C LYS A 291 -7.26 -24.33 2.69
N ASP A 292 -6.21 -23.67 3.18
CA ASP A 292 -6.31 -22.64 4.23
C ASP A 292 -7.02 -21.37 3.74
N ILE A 293 -6.77 -20.98 2.49
CA ILE A 293 -7.36 -19.79 1.85
C ILE A 293 -8.83 -20.07 1.53
N ALA A 294 -9.14 -21.27 1.01
CA ALA A 294 -10.50 -21.70 0.75
C ALA A 294 -11.35 -21.73 2.04
N GLN A 295 -10.80 -22.25 3.15
CA GLN A 295 -11.46 -22.21 4.45
C GLN A 295 -11.66 -20.78 4.96
N TYR A 296 -10.66 -19.91 4.81
CA TYR A 296 -10.80 -18.49 5.21
C TYR A 296 -11.87 -17.75 4.40
N LEU A 297 -11.96 -18.01 3.09
CA LEU A 297 -13.01 -17.47 2.22
C LEU A 297 -14.40 -18.00 2.62
N GLN A 298 -14.53 -19.30 2.89
CA GLN A 298 -15.78 -19.93 3.36
C GLN A 298 -16.27 -19.34 4.69
N VAL A 299 -15.36 -19.10 5.64
CA VAL A 299 -15.71 -18.59 6.97
C VAL A 299 -16.07 -17.11 6.96
N HIS A 300 -15.42 -16.30 6.11
CA HIS A 300 -15.54 -14.84 6.19
C HIS A 300 -16.30 -14.15 5.05
N ILE A 301 -16.50 -14.81 3.90
CA ILE A 301 -16.99 -14.17 2.67
C ILE A 301 -18.19 -14.90 2.09
N ILE A 302 -18.27 -16.23 2.20
CA ILE A 302 -19.43 -16.98 1.74
C ILE A 302 -20.58 -16.72 2.73
N CYS A 303 -21.59 -15.97 2.27
CA CYS A 303 -22.90 -16.00 2.89
C CYS A 303 -23.27 -17.48 3.02
N LYS A 304 -23.45 -17.95 4.27
CA LYS A 304 -24.15 -19.20 4.52
C LYS A 304 -25.36 -19.25 3.57
N ALA A 305 -25.41 -20.27 2.73
CA ALA A 305 -26.70 -20.76 2.26
C ALA A 305 -27.57 -21.09 3.48
#